data_AF-A0A249KS59-F1
#
_entry.id   AF-A0A249KS59-F1
#
_cell.length_a   1.000
_cell.length_b   1.000
_cell.length_c   1.000
_cell.angle_alpha   90.00
_cell.angle_beta   90.00
_cell.angle_gamma   90.00
#
_symmetry.space_group_name_H-M   'P 1'
#
loop_
_entity.id
_entity.type
_entity.pdbx_description
1 polymer ?
#
loop_
_entity_poly.entity_id
_entity_poly.type
_entity_poly.pdbx_seq_one_letter_code
_entity_poly.pdbx_strand_id
1 'polypeptide(L)'
;MSFSFVTPCSQVLNSFVLLIEGNIEPPQMQVIEVHVAQCPACEAELAHERAMHSLVQQVLQRTCNEEAPQELHNAIFNQIHGQAAGAFTEVVTQFSMTEISIEIDEFGQVEHREVTIEHTEEIRYINEGDNPTT
;
A
#
# COMPACT_ATOMS: atom_id res chain seq x y z
N MET A 1 33.57 -20.81 18.10
CA MET A 1 32.51 -20.61 19.11
C MET A 1 31.29 -21.37 18.62
N SER A 2 30.87 -22.41 19.35
CA SER A 2 29.69 -23.20 19.01
C SER A 2 28.46 -22.50 19.56
N PHE A 3 27.66 -21.90 18.69
CA PHE A 3 26.37 -21.34 19.06
C PHE A 3 25.36 -22.49 19.15
N SER A 4 24.82 -22.74 20.35
CA SER A 4 23.76 -23.71 20.55
C SER A 4 22.41 -23.10 20.16
N PHE A 5 22.06 -23.18 18.89
CA PHE A 5 20.75 -22.77 18.39
C PHE A 5 19.69 -23.84 18.68
N VAL A 6 18.44 -23.43 18.93
CA VAL A 6 17.29 -24.33 19.08
C VAL A 6 17.03 -25.12 17.79
N THR A 7 17.35 -24.51 16.64
CA THR A 7 17.22 -25.11 15.31
C THR A 7 18.61 -25.21 14.66
N PRO A 8 19.04 -26.39 14.18
CA PRO A 8 20.34 -26.54 13.53
C PRO A 8 20.36 -25.83 12.17
N CYS A 9 21.53 -25.30 11.77
CA CYS A 9 21.68 -24.60 10.49
C CYS A 9 21.24 -25.45 9.30
N SER A 10 21.45 -26.77 9.33
CA SER A 10 21.01 -27.68 8.26
C SER A 10 19.50 -27.65 8.02
N GLN A 11 18.70 -27.54 9.08
CA GLN A 11 17.24 -27.45 8.97
C GLN A 11 16.81 -26.09 8.41
N VAL A 12 17.52 -25.03 8.77
CA VAL A 12 17.30 -23.68 8.26
C VAL A 12 17.64 -23.58 6.77
N LEU A 13 18.80 -24.10 6.35
CA LEU A 13 19.22 -24.12 4.94
C LEU A 13 18.22 -24.86 4.06
N ASN A 14 17.70 -26.01 4.52
CA ASN A 14 16.68 -26.76 3.77
C ASN A 14 15.35 -26.01 3.58
N SER A 15 15.08 -25.01 4.42
CA SER A 15 13.85 -24.23 4.38
C SER A 15 13.93 -22.96 3.51
N PHE A 16 15.11 -22.60 2.99
CA PHE A 16 15.31 -21.34 2.26
C PHE A 16 14.51 -21.23 0.98
N VAL A 17 14.40 -22.31 0.20
CA VAL A 17 13.60 -22.32 -1.02
C VAL A 17 12.14 -22.02 -0.70
N LEU A 18 11.57 -22.71 0.30
CA LEU A 18 10.18 -22.50 0.75
C LEU A 18 9.96 -21.08 1.30
N LEU A 19 10.95 -20.54 2.02
CA LEU A 19 10.91 -19.18 2.55
C LEU A 19 10.91 -18.14 1.42
N ILE A 20 11.74 -18.31 0.39
CA ILE A 20 11.84 -17.38 -0.74
C ILE A 20 10.59 -17.43 -1.61
N GLU A 21 10.01 -18.62 -1.80
CA GLU A 21 8.78 -18.81 -2.56
C GLU A 21 7.50 -18.42 -1.79
N GLY A 22 7.61 -18.10 -0.50
CA GLY A 22 6.47 -17.75 0.36
C GLY A 22 5.59 -18.94 0.75
N ASN A 23 6.06 -20.17 0.55
CA ASN A 23 5.35 -21.42 0.81
C ASN A 23 5.62 -21.99 2.22
N ILE A 24 5.91 -21.11 3.18
CA ILE A 24 6.25 -21.49 4.56
C ILE A 24 5.15 -21.14 5.54
N GLU A 25 4.90 -22.03 6.51
CA GLU A 25 3.92 -21.75 7.56
C GLU A 25 4.41 -20.64 8.50
N PRO A 26 3.53 -19.71 8.94
CA PRO A 26 3.90 -18.61 9.85
C PRO A 26 4.71 -19.02 11.10
N PRO A 27 4.40 -20.10 11.83
CA PRO A 27 5.19 -20.50 12.99
C PRO A 27 6.62 -20.93 12.63
N GLN A 28 6.81 -21.55 11.46
CA GLN A 28 8.14 -21.97 11.01
C GLN A 28 8.97 -20.77 10.55
N MET A 29 8.33 -19.81 9.87
CA MET A 29 8.95 -18.57 9.42
C MET A 29 9.59 -17.80 10.60
N GLN A 30 8.87 -17.63 11.71
CA GLN A 30 9.39 -16.94 12.90
C GLN A 30 10.63 -17.62 13.48
N VAL A 31 10.65 -18.96 13.53
CA VAL A 31 11.80 -19.73 14.04
C VAL A 31 13.04 -19.53 13.17
N ILE A 32 12.85 -19.52 11.85
CA ILE A 32 13.94 -19.31 10.88
C ILE A 32 14.46 -17.88 10.94
N GLU A 33 13.58 -16.88 11.01
CA GLU A 33 13.98 -15.47 11.12
C GLU A 33 14.84 -15.21 12.36
N VAL A 34 14.44 -15.78 13.50
CA VAL A 34 15.20 -15.68 14.75
C VAL A 34 16.57 -16.33 14.61
N HIS A 35 16.67 -17.49 13.95
CA HIS A 35 17.95 -18.14 13.69
C HIS A 35 18.85 -17.32 12.76
N VAL A 36 18.30 -16.83 11.64
CA VAL A 36 19.03 -16.03 10.65
C VAL A 36 19.59 -14.75 11.29
N ALA A 37 18.81 -14.08 12.15
CA ALA A 37 19.26 -12.90 12.88
C ALA A 37 20.43 -13.17 13.87
N GLN A 38 20.61 -14.42 14.29
CA GLN A 38 21.63 -14.80 15.28
C GLN A 38 22.82 -15.55 14.66
N CYS A 39 22.70 -16.00 13.40
CA CYS A 39 23.69 -16.82 12.71
C CYS A 39 24.13 -16.14 11.40
N PRO A 40 25.31 -15.47 11.40
CA PRO A 40 25.77 -14.72 10.22
C PRO A 40 26.08 -15.61 9.01
N ALA A 41 26.37 -16.90 9.23
CA ALA A 41 26.53 -17.86 8.15
C ALA A 41 25.20 -18.10 7.41
N CYS A 42 24.11 -18.33 8.14
CA CYS A 42 22.79 -18.53 7.55
C CYS A 42 22.25 -17.24 6.90
N GLU A 43 22.59 -16.06 7.44
CA GLU A 43 22.28 -14.78 6.80
C GLU A 43 22.99 -14.63 5.45
N ALA A 44 24.29 -14.93 5.38
CA ALA A 44 25.04 -14.88 4.13
C ALA A 44 24.51 -15.86 3.08
N GLU A 45 24.18 -17.09 3.49
CA GLU A 45 23.58 -18.10 2.61
C GLU A 45 22.18 -17.67 2.13
N LEU A 46 21.35 -17.06 2.98
CA LEU A 46 20.03 -16.56 2.56
C LEU A 46 20.16 -15.42 1.54
N ALA A 47 21.13 -14.52 1.73
CA ALA A 47 21.42 -13.46 0.76
C ALA A 47 21.90 -14.05 -0.58
N HIS A 48 22.74 -15.08 -0.54
CA HIS A 48 23.19 -15.79 -1.73
C HIS A 48 22.01 -16.44 -2.48
N GLU A 49 21.15 -17.17 -1.77
CA GLU A 49 19.99 -17.84 -2.36
C GLU A 49 19.02 -16.84 -3.01
N ARG A 50 18.76 -15.69 -2.35
CA ARG A 50 17.95 -14.61 -2.93
C ARG A 50 18.55 -14.04 -4.22
N ALA A 51 19.88 -13.88 -4.26
CA ALA A 51 20.58 -13.42 -5.47
C ALA A 51 20.48 -14.45 -6.61
N MET A 52 20.64 -15.75 -6.29
CA MET A 52 20.46 -16.84 -7.25
C MET A 52 19.03 -16.92 -7.78
N HIS A 53 18.02 -16.83 -6.90
CA HIS A 53 16.62 -16.80 -7.29
C HIS A 53 16.31 -15.64 -8.26
N SER A 54 16.78 -14.43 -7.95
CA SER A 54 16.60 -13.27 -8.83
C SER A 54 17.28 -13.46 -10.19
N LEU A 55 18.49 -14.03 -10.21
CA LEU A 55 19.20 -14.32 -11.44
C LEU A 55 18.43 -15.30 -12.31
N VAL A 56 17.92 -16.40 -11.73
CA VAL A 56 17.10 -17.39 -12.45
C VAL A 56 15.84 -16.75 -13.01
N GLN A 57 15.14 -15.95 -12.21
CA GLN A 57 13.95 -15.24 -12.65
C GLN A 57 14.24 -14.30 -13.84
N GLN A 58 15.34 -13.55 -13.78
CA GLN A 58 15.74 -12.66 -14.87
C GLN A 58 16.11 -13.41 -16.15
N VAL A 59 16.81 -14.56 -16.02
CA VAL A 59 17.12 -15.41 -17.17
C VAL A 59 15.84 -15.93 -17.80
N LEU A 60 14.92 -16.46 -16.99
CA LEU A 60 13.63 -16.96 -17.46
C LEU A 60 12.80 -15.87 -18.14
N GLN A 61 12.75 -14.65 -17.58
CA GLN A 61 12.05 -13.53 -18.21
C GLN A 61 12.64 -13.17 -19.59
N ARG A 62 13.97 -13.25 -19.74
CA ARG A 62 14.63 -12.96 -21.02
C ARG A 62 14.42 -14.07 -22.05
N THR A 63 14.41 -15.33 -21.62
CA THR A 63 14.27 -16.48 -22.52
C THR A 63 12.81 -16.80 -22.85
N CYS A 64 11.91 -16.60 -21.90
CA CYS A 64 10.49 -16.91 -21.97
C CYS A 64 9.68 -15.60 -22.03
N ASN A 65 10.02 -14.73 -22.99
CA ASN A 65 9.29 -13.49 -23.25
C ASN A 65 7.97 -13.80 -23.99
N GLU A 66 7.10 -14.58 -23.33
CA GLU A 66 5.75 -14.87 -23.81
C GLU A 66 4.90 -13.61 -23.66
N GLU A 67 4.34 -13.15 -24.78
CA GLU A 67 3.46 -11.99 -24.76
C GLU A 67 2.15 -12.37 -24.05
N ALA A 68 1.70 -11.50 -23.13
CA ALA A 68 0.46 -11.76 -22.42
C ALA A 68 -0.71 -11.87 -23.42
N PRO A 69 -1.67 -12.79 -23.20
CA PRO A 69 -2.85 -12.93 -24.05
C PRO A 69 -3.60 -11.61 -24.23
N GLN A 70 -4.06 -11.33 -25.46
CA GLN A 70 -4.82 -10.10 -25.76
C GLN A 70 -6.07 -9.94 -24.89
N GLU A 71 -6.68 -11.04 -24.45
CA GLU A 71 -7.83 -11.00 -23.55
C GLU A 71 -7.51 -10.30 -22.22
N LEU A 72 -6.32 -10.52 -21.65
CA LEU A 72 -5.87 -9.85 -20.43
C LEU A 72 -5.63 -8.36 -20.67
N HIS A 73 -5.05 -8.00 -21.82
CA HIS A 73 -4.88 -6.60 -22.20
C HIS A 73 -6.23 -5.88 -22.30
N ASN A 74 -7.21 -6.51 -22.94
CA ASN A 74 -8.57 -5.97 -23.07
C ASN A 74 -9.28 -5.91 -21.70
N ALA A 75 -9.12 -6.92 -20.85
CA ALA A 75 -9.72 -6.94 -19.51
C ALA A 75 -9.16 -5.83 -18.61
N ILE A 76 -7.83 -5.64 -18.59
CA ILE A 76 -7.17 -4.57 -17.85
C ILE A 76 -7.59 -3.20 -18.39
N PHE A 77 -7.59 -3.05 -19.72
CA PHE A 77 -8.05 -1.82 -20.38
C PHE A 77 -9.48 -1.47 -19.94
N ASN A 78 -10.40 -2.43 -20.01
CA ASN A 78 -11.79 -2.23 -19.59
C ASN A 78 -11.92 -1.98 -18.09
N GLN A 79 -11.11 -2.61 -17.25
CA GLN A 79 -11.12 -2.37 -15.80
C GLN A 79 -10.66 -0.95 -15.48
N ILE A 80 -9.57 -0.48 -16.07
CA ILE A 80 -9.06 0.89 -15.88
C ILE A 80 -10.08 1.91 -16.40
N HIS A 81 -10.66 1.67 -17.57
CA HIS A 81 -11.67 2.58 -18.13
C HIS A 81 -13.00 2.53 -17.38
N GLY A 82 -13.39 1.37 -16.85
CA GLY A 82 -14.57 1.24 -15.99
C GLY A 82 -14.38 1.94 -14.64
N GLN A 83 -13.16 1.92 -14.09
CA GLN A 83 -12.81 2.70 -12.91
C GLN A 83 -12.76 4.21 -13.22
N ALA A 84 -12.22 4.62 -14.38
CA ALA A 84 -12.21 6.02 -14.80
C ALA A 84 -13.62 6.57 -15.10
N ALA A 85 -14.49 5.75 -15.71
CA ALA A 85 -15.89 6.11 -15.99
C ALA A 85 -16.79 6.07 -14.74
N GLY A 86 -16.39 5.32 -13.69
CA GLY A 86 -17.08 5.24 -12.40
C GLY A 86 -16.50 6.15 -11.31
N ALA A 87 -15.34 6.76 -11.55
CA ALA A 87 -14.69 7.70 -10.63
C ALA A 87 -14.95 9.15 -11.06
N PHE A 88 -16.22 9.54 -11.14
CA PHE A 88 -16.55 10.92 -10.83
C PHE A 88 -16.30 11.10 -9.34
N THR A 89 -15.06 11.43 -8.95
CA THR A 89 -14.76 11.87 -7.60
C THR A 89 -15.39 13.25 -7.43
N GLU A 90 -16.66 13.28 -7.04
CA GLU A 90 -17.31 14.49 -6.56
C GLU A 90 -16.58 14.90 -5.26
N VAL A 91 -15.67 15.85 -5.38
CA VAL A 91 -14.97 16.41 -4.21
C VAL A 91 -15.88 17.48 -3.63
N VAL A 92 -16.75 17.08 -2.70
CA VAL A 92 -17.56 18.01 -1.92
C VAL A 92 -16.70 18.58 -0.79
N THR A 93 -16.37 19.87 -0.86
CA THR A 93 -15.67 20.54 0.23
C THR A 93 -16.71 21.19 1.14
N GLN A 94 -16.84 20.68 2.37
CA GLN A 94 -17.72 21.25 3.38
C GLN A 94 -16.90 22.13 4.33
N PHE A 95 -17.28 23.41 4.46
CA PHE A 95 -16.71 24.34 5.42
C PHE A 95 -17.77 24.71 6.46
N SER A 96 -17.53 24.33 7.71
CA SER A 96 -18.35 24.73 8.87
C SER A 96 -17.52 25.61 9.80
N MET A 97 -18.00 26.81 10.10
CA MET A 97 -17.36 27.72 11.06
C MET A 97 -18.37 28.17 12.11
N THR A 98 -18.06 27.95 13.38
CA THR A 98 -18.83 28.46 14.52
C THR A 98 -18.07 29.63 15.14
N GLU A 99 -18.65 30.83 15.08
CA GLU A 99 -18.12 32.01 15.75
C GLU A 99 -18.86 32.20 17.09
N ILE A 100 -18.10 32.20 18.19
CA ILE A 100 -18.61 32.38 19.55
C ILE A 100 -18.09 33.72 20.09
N SER A 101 -19.00 34.67 20.28
CA SER A 101 -18.71 35.97 20.87
C SER A 101 -19.21 36.01 22.31
N ILE A 102 -18.31 36.34 23.25
CA ILE A 102 -18.65 36.53 24.67
C ILE A 102 -18.27 37.96 25.05
N GLU A 103 -19.27 38.77 25.36
CA GLU A 103 -19.10 40.15 25.83
C GLU A 103 -19.55 40.26 27.29
N ILE A 104 -18.81 41.04 28.09
CA ILE A 104 -19.12 41.28 29.50
C ILE A 104 -19.37 42.78 29.65
N ASP A 105 -20.56 43.14 30.13
CA ASP A 105 -20.91 44.55 30.37
C ASP A 105 -20.22 45.11 31.63
N GLU A 106 -20.31 46.43 31.84
CA GLU A 106 -19.70 47.13 32.99
C GLU A 106 -20.28 46.69 34.35
N PHE A 107 -21.38 45.93 34.34
CA PHE A 107 -22.05 45.39 35.53
C PHE A 107 -21.81 43.89 35.74
N GLY A 108 -20.99 43.26 34.89
CA GLY A 108 -20.60 41.86 35.00
C GLY A 108 -21.62 40.84 34.46
N GLN A 109 -22.62 41.27 33.69
CA GLN A 109 -23.52 40.36 32.99
C GLN A 109 -22.87 39.89 31.68
N VAL A 110 -22.99 38.58 31.42
CA VAL A 110 -22.41 37.94 30.24
C VAL A 110 -23.46 37.88 29.14
N GLU A 111 -23.21 38.57 28.03
CA GLU A 111 -23.98 38.40 26.80
C GLU A 111 -23.25 37.41 25.88
N HIS A 112 -23.93 36.31 25.54
CA HIS A 112 -23.40 35.24 24.70
C HIS A 112 -24.11 35.23 23.35
N ARG A 113 -23.34 35.33 22.26
CA ARG A 113 -23.86 35.24 20.90
C ARG A 113 -23.09 34.18 20.13
N GLU A 114 -23.84 33.21 19.61
CA GLU A 114 -23.31 32.13 18.78
C GLU A 114 -23.84 32.28 17.36
N VAL A 115 -22.94 32.25 16.37
CA VAL A 115 -23.29 32.31 14.95
C VAL A 115 -22.66 31.12 14.25
N THR A 116 -23.49 30.27 13.68
CA THR A 116 -23.08 29.10 12.89
C THR A 116 -23.16 29.43 11.41
N ILE A 117 -22.04 29.28 10.71
CA ILE A 117 -21.94 29.51 9.27
C ILE A 117 -21.59 28.17 8.60
N GLU A 118 -22.51 27.69 7.77
CA GLU A 118 -22.36 26.47 6.98
C GLU A 118 -22.25 26.83 5.49
N HIS A 119 -21.15 26.40 4.86
CA HIS A 119 -20.91 26.61 3.43
C HIS A 119 -20.51 25.29 2.77
N THR A 120 -21.17 24.95 1.67
CA THR A 120 -20.87 23.75 0.87
C THR A 120 -20.57 24.20 -0.56
N GLU A 121 -19.40 23.82 -1.06
CA GLU A 121 -19.00 24.08 -2.45
C GLU A 121 -18.78 22.74 -3.17
N GLU A 122 -19.38 22.63 -4.36
CA GLU A 122 -19.29 21.46 -5.24
C GLU A 122 -18.51 21.84 -6.49
N ILE A 123 -17.31 21.26 -6.68
CA ILE A 123 -16.47 21.50 -7.85
C ILE A 123 -16.73 20.39 -8.87
N ARG A 124 -17.38 20.74 -9.99
CA ARG A 124 -17.61 19.81 -11.12
C ARG A 124 -16.57 20.04 -12.21
N TYR A 125 -15.80 19.01 -12.53
CA TYR A 125 -14.91 19.03 -13.68
C TYR A 125 -15.71 18.70 -14.95
N ILE A 126 -15.87 19.69 -15.83
CA ILE A 126 -16.43 19.49 -17.19
C ILE A 126 -15.32 18.93 -18.07
N ASN A 127 -15.57 17.78 -18.72
CA ASN A 127 -14.65 17.25 -19.74
C ASN A 127 -14.62 18.21 -20.94
N GLU A 128 -13.45 18.50 -21.50
CA GLU A 128 -13.23 19.41 -22.64
C GLU A 128 -14.01 19.03 -23.93
N GLY A 129 -14.71 17.89 -23.96
CA GLY A 129 -15.56 17.44 -25.06
C GLY A 129 -17.03 17.86 -25.02
N ASP A 130 -17.52 18.42 -23.91
CA ASP A 130 -18.93 18.82 -23.72
C ASP A 130 -19.11 20.34 -23.71
N ASN A 131 -18.40 21.06 -24.60
CA ASN A 131 -18.62 22.49 -24.79
C ASN A 131 -19.68 22.73 -25.88
N PRO A 132 -20.92 23.18 -25.56
CA PRO A 132 -21.97 23.38 -26.56
C PRO A 132 -21.78 24.62 -27.44
N THR A 133 -20.59 25.22 -27.50
CA THR A 133 -20.32 26.46 -28.28
C THR A 133 -19.04 26.43 -29.12
N THR A 134 -18.58 25.27 -29.59
CA THR A 134 -17.61 25.23 -30.72
C THR A 134 -17.96 24.13 -31.70
#